data_AF-A2Z0H0-F1
#
_entry.id   AF-A2Z0H0-F1
#
_cell.length_a   1.000
_cell.length_b   1.000
_cell.length_c   1.000
_cell.angle_alpha   90.00
_cell.angle_beta   90.00
_cell.angle_gamma   90.00
#
_symmetry.space_group_name_H-M   'P 1'
#
loop_
_entity.id
_entity.type
_entity.pdbx_description
1 polymer ?
#
loop_
_entity_poly.entity_id
_entity_poly.type
_entity_poly.pdbx_seq_one_letter_code
_entity_poly.pdbx_strand_id
1 'polypeptide(L)' 'MAKIGGACVAATLFGFLALASMVKLGFVAGGGHDYAMALRKSILYFEAQRSGVLPPNQRVSWRASSGLFDGKANGREN' A
#
# COMPACT_ATOMS: atom_id res chain seq x y z
N MET A 1 -29.56 15.07 48.48
CA MET A 1 -29.81 14.85 47.03
C MET A 1 -29.05 15.93 46.26
N ALA A 2 -27.92 15.57 45.63
CA ALA A 2 -27.09 16.53 44.90
C ALA A 2 -27.79 16.94 43.59
N LYS A 3 -28.05 18.25 43.42
CA LYS A 3 -28.56 18.80 42.16
C LYS A 3 -27.42 18.87 41.16
N ILE A 4 -27.47 18.02 40.14
CA ILE A 4 -26.53 18.04 39.03
C ILE A 4 -26.76 19.35 38.27
N GLY A 5 -25.82 20.30 38.37
CA GLY A 5 -25.92 21.59 37.68
C GLY A 5 -25.74 21.46 36.17
N GLY A 6 -26.35 22.37 35.40
CA GLY A 6 -26.32 22.35 33.92
C GLY A 6 -24.92 22.35 33.30
N ALA A 7 -23.92 22.92 33.98
CA ALA A 7 -22.52 22.88 33.55
C ALA A 7 -21.93 21.45 33.54
N CYS A 8 -22.37 20.59 34.46
CA CYS A 8 -21.91 19.20 34.54
C CYS A 8 -22.49 18.35 33.39
N VAL A 9 -23.73 18.64 32.97
CA VAL A 9 -24.40 17.98 31.83
C VAL A 9 -23.78 18.42 30.49
N ALA A 10 -23.41 19.69 30.36
CA ALA A 10 -22.75 20.20 29.16
C ALA A 10 -21.34 19.61 28.97
N ALA A 11 -20.57 19.49 30.07
CA ALA A 11 -19.22 18.93 30.04
C ALA A 11 -19.22 17.44 29.66
N THR A 12 -20.17 16.65 30.18
CA THR A 12 -20.30 15.24 29.80
C THR A 12 -20.72 15.09 28.33
N LEU A 13 -21.68 15.88 27.86
CA LEU A 13 -22.10 15.85 26.46
C LEU A 13 -20.97 16.22 25.50
N PHE A 14 -20.18 17.25 25.83
CA PHE A 14 -19.01 17.64 25.03
C PHE A 14 -17.94 16.54 25.02
N GLY A 15 -17.68 15.89 26.17
CA GLY A 15 -16.78 14.74 26.26
C GLY A 15 -17.23 13.57 25.40
N PHE A 16 -18.54 13.25 25.39
CA PHE A 16 -19.10 12.22 24.52
C PHE A 16 -19.02 12.58 23.04
N LEU A 17 -19.26 13.84 22.67
CA LEU A 17 -19.09 14.32 21.28
C LEU A 17 -17.63 14.25 20.83
N ALA A 18 -16.69 14.64 21.69
CA ALA A 18 -15.26 14.57 21.41
C ALA A 18 -14.80 13.11 21.21
N LEU A 19 -15.25 12.20 22.08
CA LEU A 19 -14.95 10.78 21.97
C LEU A 19 -15.55 10.17 20.69
N ALA A 20 -16.80 10.49 20.36
CA ALA A 20 -17.45 10.03 19.14
C ALA A 20 -16.75 10.54 17.86
N SER A 21 -16.22 11.77 17.89
CA SER A 21 -15.42 12.34 16.81
C SER A 21 -14.09 11.60 16.63
N MET A 22 -13.38 11.28 17.71
CA MET A 22 -12.12 10.51 17.65
C MET A 22 -12.33 9.09 17.12
N VAL A 23 -13.43 8.43 17.48
CA VAL A 23 -13.76 7.08 16.98
C VAL A 23 -14.00 7.08 15.46
N LYS A 24 -14.62 8.13 14.90
CA LYS A 24 -14.83 8.25 13.45
C LYS A 24 -13.51 8.39 12.68
N LEU A 25 -12.53 9.11 13.22
CA LEU A 25 -11.23 9.30 12.55
C LEU A 25 -10.39 8.02 12.56
N GLY A 26 -10.53 7.16 13.58
CA GLY A 26 -9.83 5.87 13.68
C GLY A 26 -10.29 4.81 12.66
N PHE A 27 -11.50 4.92 12.12
CA PHE A 27 -12.06 3.94 11.17
C PHE A 27 -11.68 4.21 9.71
N VAL A 28 -11.20 5.42 9.38
CA VAL A 28 -10.82 5.78 7.99
C VAL A 28 -9.61 4.99 7.48
N ALA A 29 -8.85 4.33 8.36
CA ALA A 29 -7.71 3.49 7.98
C ALA A 29 -8.09 2.08 7.51
N GLY A 30 -9.37 1.69 7.56
CA GLY A 30 -9.83 0.30 7.40
C GLY A 30 -10.64 0.01 6.14
N GLY A 31 -10.34 0.64 4.99
CA GLY A 31 -10.86 0.18 3.71
C GLY A 31 -10.23 -1.16 3.35
N GLY A 32 -11.05 -2.18 3.04
CA GLY A 32 -10.54 -3.51 2.65
C GLY A 32 -9.46 -3.42 1.56
N HIS A 33 -8.46 -4.28 1.64
CA HIS A 33 -7.35 -4.25 0.69
C HIS A 33 -7.79 -4.76 -0.68
N ASP A 34 -7.44 -4.03 -1.74
CA ASP A 34 -7.56 -4.53 -3.10
C ASP A 34 -6.43 -5.52 -3.40
N TYR A 35 -6.68 -6.79 -3.07
CA TYR A 35 -5.76 -7.88 -3.32
C TYR A 35 -5.53 -8.14 -4.81
N ALA A 36 -6.46 -7.79 -5.69
CA ALA A 36 -6.29 -7.94 -7.14
C ALA A 36 -5.22 -6.95 -7.65
N MET A 37 -5.29 -5.69 -7.20
CA MET A 37 -4.24 -4.70 -7.49
C MET A 37 -2.90 -5.11 -6.86
N ALA A 38 -2.91 -5.60 -5.61
CA ALA A 38 -1.70 -6.05 -4.94
C ALA A 38 -1.00 -7.17 -5.72
N LEU A 39 -1.74 -8.23 -6.08
CA LEU A 39 -1.23 -9.35 -6.86
C LEU A 39 -0.68 -8.90 -8.23
N ARG A 40 -1.40 -8.03 -8.93
CA ARG A 40 -0.96 -7.48 -10.22
C ARG A 40 0.38 -6.74 -10.07
N LYS A 41 0.56 -5.95 -9.01
CA LYS A 41 1.82 -5.24 -8.73
C LYS A 41 2.94 -6.21 -8.36
N SER A 42 2.65 -7.26 -7.60
CA SER A 42 3.63 -8.31 -7.26
C SER A 42 4.17 -9.00 -8.52
N ILE A 43 3.31 -9.29 -9.51
CA ILE A 43 3.76 -9.86 -10.79
C ILE A 43 4.61 -8.84 -11.58
N LEU A 44 4.19 -7.58 -11.62
CA LEU A 44 4.93 -6.50 -12.29
C LEU A 44 6.34 -6.32 -11.70
N TYR A 45 6.51 -6.52 -10.39
CA TYR A 45 7.80 -6.47 -9.72
C TYR A 45 8.78 -7.51 -10.26
N PHE A 46 8.34 -8.76 -10.48
CA PHE A 46 9.19 -9.79 -11.06
C PHE A 46 9.48 -9.54 -12.56
N GLU A 47 8.51 -9.02 -13.31
CA GLU A 47 8.75 -8.60 -14.70
C GLU A 47 9.82 -7.50 -14.80
N ALA A 48 9.84 -6.59 -13.83
CA ALA A 48 10.83 -5.55 -13.73
C ALA A 48 12.22 -6.09 -13.36
N GLN A 49 12.38 -7.32 -12.86
CA GLN A 49 13.68 -7.87 -12.48
C GLN A 49 14.37 -8.71 -13.56
N ARG A 50 13.67 -9.05 -14.65
CA ARG A 50 14.23 -9.86 -15.74
C ARG A 50 15.56 -9.28 -16.27
N SER A 51 16.57 -10.13 -16.37
CA SER A 51 17.81 -9.89 -17.12
C SER A 51 17.71 -10.49 -18.52
N GLY A 52 18.69 -10.22 -19.37
CA GLY A 52 18.73 -10.69 -20.75
C GLY A 52 17.98 -9.77 -21.71
N VAL A 53 17.64 -10.33 -22.88
CA VAL A 53 16.80 -9.64 -23.87
C VAL A 53 15.38 -9.56 -23.34
N LEU A 54 14.86 -8.34 -23.20
CA LEU A 54 13.47 -8.17 -22.78
C LEU A 54 12.51 -8.45 -23.94
N PRO A 55 11.36 -9.10 -23.68
CA PRO A 55 10.38 -9.35 -24.72
C PRO A 55 9.72 -8.03 -25.17
N PRO A 56 9.28 -7.94 -26.44
CA PRO A 56 8.75 -6.70 -27.01
C PRO A 56 7.41 -6.26 -26.38
N ASN A 57 6.72 -7.16 -25.67
CA ASN A 57 5.48 -6.90 -24.96
C ASN A 57 5.67 -6.66 -23.44
N GLN A 58 6.89 -6.33 -23.00
CA GLN A 58 7.21 -5.97 -21.62
C GLN A 58 6.39 -4.75 -21.17
N ARG A 59 5.72 -4.85 -20.01
CA ARG A 59 4.86 -3.78 -19.47
C ARG A 59 5.64 -2.68 -18.73
N VAL A 60 6.88 -2.95 -18.37
CA VAL A 60 7.76 -2.06 -17.59
C VAL A 60 8.59 -1.20 -18.54
N SER A 61 8.08 -0.04 -18.93
CA SER A 61 8.62 0.80 -20.01
C SER A 61 9.99 1.43 -19.73
N TRP A 62 10.39 1.56 -18.46
CA TRP A 62 11.69 2.11 -18.08
C TRP A 62 12.82 1.07 -18.07
N ARG A 63 12.52 -0.21 -18.27
CA ARG A 63 13.52 -1.28 -18.38
C ARG A 63 13.98 -1.46 -19.82
N ALA A 64 15.24 -1.83 -19.99
CA ALA A 64 15.85 -2.22 -21.25
C ALA A 64 16.63 -3.54 -21.09
N SER A 65 16.96 -4.19 -22.20
CA SER A 65 17.76 -5.42 -22.22
C SER A 65 19.11 -5.21 -21.53
N SER A 66 19.50 -6.16 -20.69
CA SER A 66 20.71 -6.09 -19.86
C SER A 66 21.34 -7.47 -19.69
N GLY A 67 22.59 -7.57 -19.22
CA GLY A 67 23.23 -8.88 -18.99
C GLY A 67 23.42 -9.74 -20.26
N LEU A 68 23.54 -9.09 -21.43
CA LEU A 68 23.59 -9.78 -22.74
C LEU A 68 24.86 -10.62 -22.93
N PHE A 69 25.91 -10.35 -22.17
CA PHE A 69 27.19 -11.05 -22.26
C PHE A 69 27.52 -11.84 -21.00
N ASP A 70 26.55 -12.00 -20.10
CA ASP A 70 26.72 -12.79 -18.89
C ASP A 70 27.02 -14.26 -19.28
N GLY A 71 28.01 -14.87 -18.63
CA GLY A 71 28.43 -16.25 -18.91
C GLY A 71 29.41 -16.42 -20.09
N LYS A 72 29.54 -15.41 -20.97
CA LYS A 72 30.37 -15.51 -22.20
C LYS A 72 31.84 -15.79 -21.92
N ALA A 73 32.40 -15.16 -20.88
CA ALA A 73 33.78 -15.39 -20.45
C ALA A 73 34.05 -16.84 -19.97
N ASN A 74 32.99 -17.53 -19.53
CA ASN A 74 33.06 -18.92 -19.06
C ASN A 74 32.63 -19.92 -20.14
N GLY A 75 32.53 -19.50 -21.41
CA GLY A 75 32.11 -20.33 -22.53
C GLY A 75 30.64 -20.78 -22.46
N ARG A 76 29.80 -20.08 -21.68
CA ARG A 76 28.35 -20.35 -21.60
C ARG A 76 27.59 -19.22 -22.28
N GLU A 77 26.63 -19.58 -23.11
CA GLU A 77 25.63 -18.65 -23.66
C GLU A 77 24.51 -18.42 -22.64
N ASN A 78 23.86 -17.26 -22.74
CA ASN A 78 22.71 -16.90 -21.89
C ASN A 78 21.39 -17.42 -22.46
#